data_AF-A0A6N9ZE61-F1
#
_entry.id   AF-A0A6N9ZE61-F1
#
_cell.length_a   1.000
_cell.length_b   1.000
_cell.length_c   1.000
_cell.angle_alpha   90.00
_cell.angle_beta   90.00
_cell.angle_gamma   90.00
#
_symmetry.space_group_name_H-M   'P 1'
#
loop_
_entity.id
_entity.type
_entity.pdbx_description
1 polymer ?
#
loop_
_entity_poly.entity_id
_entity_poly.type
_entity_poly.pdbx_seq_one_letter_code
_entity_poly.pdbx_strand_id
1 'polypeptide(L)' 'MRHHEMTIAEILNDPLIRQMMQADRVSPEQMEKLLAQAATRQSVSKHFQCVPQGAEIVDPVRARP' A
#
# COMPACT_ATOMS: atom_id res chain seq x y z
N MET A 1 14.32 -3.62 -9.50
CA MET A 1 14.29 -4.04 -8.09
C MET A 1 13.03 -4.86 -7.87
N ARG A 2 13.13 -6.15 -7.53
CA ARG A 2 11.93 -6.91 -7.12
C ARG A 2 11.63 -6.51 -5.68
N HIS A 3 10.45 -5.94 -5.44
CA HIS A 3 9.99 -5.66 -4.08
C HIS A 3 9.72 -7.02 -3.42
N HIS A 4 10.57 -7.41 -2.49
CA HIS A 4 10.29 -8.56 -1.63
C HIS A 4 9.28 -8.08 -0.59
N GLU A 5 8.02 -8.50 -0.73
CA GLU A 5 7.00 -8.22 0.26
C GLU A 5 7.29 -9.08 1.50
N MET A 6 7.56 -8.42 2.63
CA MET A 6 7.72 -9.06 3.92
C MET A 6 6.37 -9.17 4.62
N THR A 7 6.15 -10.28 5.31
CA THR A 7 5.01 -10.45 6.21
C THR A 7 5.16 -9.59 7.46
N ILE A 8 4.05 -9.26 8.13
CA ILE A 8 4.07 -8.53 9.41
C ILE A 8 4.93 -9.27 10.44
N ALA A 9 4.87 -10.61 10.46
CA ALA A 9 5.67 -11.42 11.37
C ALA A 9 7.18 -11.29 11.11
N GLU A 10 7.60 -11.25 9.84
CA GLU A 10 9.01 -11.05 9.48
C GLU A 10 9.49 -9.65 9.90
N ILE A 11 8.65 -8.63 9.70
CA ILE A 11 8.93 -7.25 10.12
C ILE A 11 9.13 -7.16 11.64
N LEU A 12 8.24 -7.78 12.43
CA LEU A 12 8.30 -7.73 13.89
C LEU A 12 9.48 -8.53 14.48
N ASN A 13 10.00 -9.52 13.75
CA ASN A 13 11.15 -10.32 14.16
C ASN A 13 12.48 -9.80 13.60
N ASP A 14 12.44 -8.81 12.71
CA ASP A 14 13.66 -8.23 12.15
C ASP A 14 14.50 -7.52 13.25
N PRO A 15 15.79 -7.87 13.40
CA PRO A 15 16.62 -7.32 14.47
C PRO A 15 16.77 -5.80 14.41
N LEU A 16 16.88 -5.22 13.21
CA LEU A 16 17.04 -3.79 13.02
C LEU A 16 15.72 -3.07 13.33
N ILE A 17 14.60 -3.59 12.87
CA ILE A 17 13.27 -3.01 13.15
C ILE A 17 12.98 -3.06 14.66
N ARG A 18 13.30 -4.15 15.35
CA ARG A 18 13.18 -4.22 16.81
C ARG A 18 14.07 -3.19 17.51
N GLN A 19 15.29 -2.96 17.03
CA GLN A 19 16.15 -1.91 17.59
C GLN A 19 15.54 -0.52 17.43
N MET A 20 15.00 -0.21 16.24
CA MET A 20 14.31 1.07 15.99
C MET A 20 13.08 1.21 16.90
N MET A 21 12.25 0.18 17.00
CA MET A 21 11.10 0.17 17.90
C MET A 21 11.48 0.44 19.36
N GLN A 22 12.57 -0.16 19.84
CA GLN A 22 13.06 0.09 21.21
C GLN A 22 13.53 1.53 21.39
N ALA A 23 14.24 2.09 20.40
CA ALA A 23 14.64 3.49 20.41
C ALA A 23 13.43 4.44 20.45
N ASP A 24 12.36 4.10 19.73
CA ASP A 24 11.11 4.87 19.66
C ASP A 24 10.09 4.52 20.76
N ARG A 25 10.43 3.59 21.68
CA ARG A 25 9.54 3.07 22.74
C ARG A 25 8.20 2.51 22.21
N VAL A 26 8.23 1.91 21.04
CA VAL A 26 7.07 1.26 20.41
C VAL A 26 7.04 -0.22 20.80
N SER A 27 5.92 -0.68 21.36
CA SER A 27 5.74 -2.10 21.65
C SER A 27 5.47 -2.91 20.37
N PRO A 28 5.79 -4.21 20.35
CA PRO A 28 5.42 -5.10 19.24
C PRO A 28 3.94 -5.09 18.90
N GLU A 29 3.06 -5.03 19.91
CA GLU A 29 1.61 -4.99 19.65
C GLU A 29 1.17 -3.67 19.00
N GLN A 30 1.80 -2.55 19.38
CA GLN A 30 1.53 -1.25 18.74
C GLN A 30 1.97 -1.25 17.27
N MET A 31 3.17 -1.78 16.99
CA MET A 31 3.67 -1.90 15.61
C MET A 31 2.81 -2.84 14.77
N GLU A 32 2.41 -3.99 15.32
CA GLU A 32 1.51 -4.94 14.66
C GLU A 32 0.19 -4.27 14.26
N LYS A 33 -0.42 -3.52 15.19
CA LYS A 33 -1.68 -2.81 14.94
C LYS A 33 -1.54 -1.78 13.82
N LEU A 34 -0.44 -1.01 13.80
CA LEU A 34 -0.19 -0.02 12.75
C LEU A 34 -0.01 -0.68 11.38
N LEU A 35 0.74 -1.78 11.31
CA LEU A 35 0.97 -2.54 10.08
C LEU A 35 -0.33 -3.19 9.57
N ALA A 36 -1.14 -3.77 10.46
CA ALA A 36 -2.43 -4.35 10.11
C ALA A 36 -3.42 -3.29 9.57
N GLN A 37 -3.44 -2.11 10.19
CA GLN A 37 -4.22 -0.96 9.70
C GLN A 37 -3.72 -0.50 8.33
N ALA A 38 -2.41 -0.40 8.12
CA ALA A 38 -1.83 -0.02 6.84
C ALA A 38 -2.14 -1.04 5.74
N ALA A 39 -2.04 -2.34 6.03
CA ALA A 39 -2.37 -3.42 5.11
C ALA A 39 -3.85 -3.39 4.69
N THR A 40 -4.75 -3.17 5.66
CA THR A 40 -6.19 -3.00 5.39
C THR A 40 -6.46 -1.78 4.50
N ARG A 41 -5.75 -0.67 4.73
CA ARG A 41 -5.91 0.53 3.88
C ARG A 41 -5.37 0.28 2.48
N GLN A 42 -4.24 -0.41 2.34
CA GLN A 42 -3.68 -0.77 1.03
C GLN A 42 -4.60 -1.70 0.25
N SER A 43 -5.24 -2.69 0.88
CA SER A 43 -6.19 -3.57 0.20
C SER A 43 -7.44 -2.82 -0.27
N VAL A 44 -7.94 -1.88 0.52
CA VAL A 44 -9.05 -0.99 0.14
C VAL A 44 -8.62 -0.05 -1.00
N SER A 45 -7.46 0.60 -0.91
CA SER A 45 -6.96 1.50 -1.95
C SER A 45 -6.65 0.80 -3.27
N LYS A 46 -6.17 -0.46 -3.24
CA LYS A 46 -6.03 -1.30 -4.44
C LYS A 46 -7.39 -1.60 -5.09
N HIS A 47 -8.46 -1.72 -4.30
CA HIS A 47 -9.82 -1.92 -4.81
C HIS A 47 -10.40 -0.67 -5.51
N PHE A 48 -10.00 0.53 -5.08
CA PHE A 48 -10.42 1.80 -5.69
C PHE A 48 -9.57 2.23 -6.91
N GLN A 49 -8.49 1.52 -7.24
CA GLN A 49 -7.68 1.79 -8.45
C GLN A 49 -8.20 1.11 -9.72
N CYS A 50 -9.36 0.46 -9.69
CA CYS A 50 -10.09 0.09 -10.90
C CYS A 50 -11.01 1.25 -11.33
N VAL A 51 -10.43 2.36 -11.76
CA VAL A 51 -11.10 3.27 -12.69
C VAL A 51 -10.29 3.18 -13.98
N PRO A 52 -10.87 2.66 -15.09
CA PRO A 52 -10.13 2.56 -16.34
C PRO A 52 -9.80 3.98 -16.83
N GLN A 53 -8.55 4.40 -16.65
CA GLN A 53 -7.96 5.50 -17.40
C GLN A 53 -7.72 4.99 -18.82
N GLY A 54 -8.78 5.02 -19.62
CA GLY A 54 -8.79 4.48 -20.97
C GLY A 54 -10.12 4.71 -21.68
N ALA A 55 -10.76 5.84 -21.46
CA ALA A 55 -11.78 6.36 -22.38
C ALA A 55 -11.14 7.58 -23.06
N GLU A 56 -10.35 7.29 -24.08
CA GLU A 56 -9.95 8.25 -25.10
C GLU A 56 -11.23 8.93 -25.61
N ILE A 57 -11.33 10.22 -25.34
CA ILE A 57 -12.42 11.06 -25.83
C ILE A 57 -12.10 11.28 -27.30
N VAL A 58 -12.53 10.34 -28.16
CA VAL A 58 -12.49 10.54 -29.60
C VAL A 58 -13.56 11.56 -29.95
N ASP A 59 -13.13 12.79 -30.21
CA ASP A 59 -13.94 13.90 -30.71
C ASP A 59 -14.49 13.54 -32.11
N PRO A 60 -15.82 13.38 -32.32
CA PRO A 60 -16.36 13.20 -33.65
C PRO A 60 -17.16 14.44 -34.02
N VAL A 61 -16.51 15.57 -34.26
CA VAL A 61 -17.19 16.75 -34.82
C VAL A 61 -16.44 17.38 -35.99
N ARG A 62 -16.21 16.59 -37.03
CA ARG A 62 -16.09 17.18 -38.38
C ARG A 62 -16.47 16.23 -39.51
N ALA A 63 -17.76 15.94 -39.60
CA ALA A 63 -18.36 15.56 -40.88
C ALA A 63 -19.84 15.95 -40.90
N ARG A 64 -20.15 17.07 -41.55
CA ARG A 64 -21.44 17.25 -42.22
C ARG A 64 -21.25 18.12 -43.48
N PRO A 65 -22.12 17.91 -44.48
CA PRO A 65 -21.82 18.01 -45.91
C PRO A 65 -21.88 19.43 -46.47
#